data_AF-A0A0G1JU31-F1
#
_entry.id   AF-A0A0G1JU31-F1
#
_cell.length_a   1.000
_cell.length_b   1.000
_cell.length_c   1.000
_cell.angle_alpha   90.00
_cell.angle_beta   90.00
_cell.angle_gamma   90.00
#
_symmetry.space_group_name_H-M   'P 1'
#
loop_
_entity.id
_entity.type
_entity.pdbx_description
1 polymer ?
#
loop_
_entity_poly.entity_id
_entity_poly.type
_entity_poly.pdbx_seq_one_letter_code
_entity_poly.pdbx_strand_id
1 'polypeptide(L)'
;MDSTFVSLVQQSTLLDLQTKSSLLSKVAIFSPLQLEKMMGLIRDAEMKKNQIEDQLKGQKLTLQRDHLQKIDFFFKHTFPQLLRDFEQQDKAVEASQLDSLIAQLEHI
;
A
#
# COMPACT_ATOMS: atom_id res chain seq x y z
N MET A 1 -28.36 29.05 -7.85
CA MET A 1 -27.73 28.02 -8.71
C MET A 1 -26.24 28.33 -8.88
N ASP A 2 -25.89 29.57 -9.19
CA ASP A 2 -24.50 30.02 -9.41
C ASP A 2 -23.61 29.88 -8.16
N SER A 3 -24.11 30.24 -6.98
CA SER A 3 -23.38 30.08 -5.70
C SER A 3 -23.02 28.62 -5.41
N THR A 4 -23.90 27.68 -5.78
CA THR A 4 -23.65 26.24 -5.65
C THR A 4 -22.56 25.78 -6.63
N PHE A 5 -22.60 26.25 -7.88
CA PHE A 5 -21.56 25.96 -8.87
C PHE A 5 -20.20 26.51 -8.44
N VAL A 6 -20.15 27.77 -7.98
CA VAL A 6 -18.92 28.41 -7.50
C VAL A 6 -18.30 27.62 -6.34
N SER A 7 -19.12 27.25 -5.34
CA SER A 7 -18.66 26.42 -4.22
C SER A 7 -18.10 25.09 -4.69
N LEU A 8 -18.79 24.41 -5.62
CA LEU A 8 -18.36 23.11 -6.15
C LEU A 8 -17.03 23.21 -6.90
N VAL A 9 -16.86 24.21 -7.77
CA VAL A 9 -15.62 24.44 -8.51
C VAL A 9 -14.46 24.75 -7.56
N GLN A 10 -14.69 25.56 -6.52
CA GLN A 10 -13.66 25.88 -5.53
C GLN A 10 -13.21 24.64 -4.73
N GLN A 11 -14.17 23.84 -4.28
CA GLN A 11 -13.94 22.64 -3.46
C GLN A 11 -13.42 21.45 -4.25
N SER A 12 -13.60 21.43 -5.58
CA SER A 12 -13.10 20.35 -6.41
C SER A 12 -11.60 20.15 -6.20
N THR A 13 -11.21 18.91 -5.96
CA THR A 13 -9.80 18.51 -5.79
C THR A 13 -9.16 18.08 -7.10
N LEU A 14 -9.98 17.82 -8.13
CA LEU A 14 -9.55 17.37 -9.46
C LEU A 14 -9.25 18.52 -10.43
N LEU A 15 -9.88 19.69 -10.24
CA LEU A 15 -9.66 20.84 -11.12
C LEU A 15 -8.38 21.59 -10.73
N ASP A 16 -7.54 21.88 -11.72
CA ASP A 16 -6.39 22.76 -11.52
C ASP A 16 -6.82 24.24 -11.37
N LEU A 17 -5.88 25.08 -10.92
CA LEU A 17 -6.14 26.49 -10.64
C LEU A 17 -6.59 27.26 -11.89
N GLN A 18 -6.02 26.96 -13.05
CA GLN A 18 -6.33 27.64 -14.31
C GLN A 18 -7.76 27.34 -14.75
N THR A 19 -8.17 26.07 -14.66
CA THR A 19 -9.51 25.60 -15.01
C THR A 19 -10.55 26.15 -14.05
N LYS A 20 -10.25 26.15 -12.73
CA LYS A 20 -11.09 26.81 -11.72
C LYS A 20 -11.31 28.29 -12.06
N SER A 21 -10.24 29.03 -12.34
CA SER A 21 -10.32 30.46 -12.68
C SER A 21 -11.15 30.69 -13.96
N SER A 22 -10.92 29.89 -15.00
CA SER A 22 -11.66 29.97 -16.27
C SER A 22 -13.16 29.73 -16.08
N LEU A 23 -13.54 28.69 -15.33
CA LEU A 23 -14.94 28.36 -15.06
C LEU A 23 -15.64 29.43 -14.22
N LEU A 24 -14.97 29.92 -13.17
CA LEU A 24 -15.52 30.96 -12.29
C LEU A 24 -15.68 32.30 -13.01
N SER A 25 -14.74 32.68 -13.89
CA SER A 25 -14.82 33.93 -14.65
C SER A 25 -15.99 33.98 -15.64
N LYS A 26 -16.47 32.82 -16.09
CA LYS A 26 -17.55 32.67 -17.08
C LYS A 26 -18.89 32.31 -16.48
N VAL A 27 -18.98 32.16 -15.15
CA VAL A 27 -20.20 31.66 -14.47
C VAL A 27 -21.44 32.46 -14.84
N ALA A 28 -21.32 33.78 -14.92
CA ALA A 28 -22.42 34.69 -15.26
C ALA A 28 -22.92 34.58 -16.71
N ILE A 29 -22.14 33.93 -17.59
CA ILE A 29 -22.43 33.78 -19.02
C ILE A 29 -23.08 32.41 -19.30
N PHE A 30 -22.93 31.45 -18.39
CA PHE A 30 -23.51 30.12 -18.57
C PHE A 30 -25.01 30.11 -18.30
N SER A 31 -25.74 29.41 -19.16
CA SER A 31 -27.15 29.11 -18.89
C SER A 31 -27.29 28.16 -17.70
N PRO A 32 -28.45 28.15 -17.00
CA PRO A 32 -28.73 27.22 -15.92
C PRO A 32 -28.47 25.75 -16.28
N LEU A 33 -28.86 25.33 -17.49
CA LEU A 33 -28.66 23.96 -17.97
C LEU A 33 -27.17 23.61 -18.16
N GLN A 34 -26.36 24.57 -18.60
CA GLN A 34 -24.91 24.36 -18.72
C GLN A 34 -24.28 24.24 -17.33
N LEU A 35 -24.66 25.10 -16.39
CA LEU A 35 -24.20 25.02 -15.00
C LEU A 35 -24.55 23.66 -14.39
N GLU A 36 -25.78 23.19 -14.56
CA GLU A 36 -26.23 21.89 -14.06
C GLU A 36 -25.42 20.73 -14.64
N LYS A 37 -25.21 20.71 -15.96
CA LYS A 37 -24.37 19.69 -16.62
C LYS A 37 -22.94 19.68 -16.09
N MET A 38 -22.33 20.85 -15.95
CA MET A 38 -20.97 20.95 -15.42
C MET A 38 -20.89 20.53 -13.94
N MET A 39 -21.88 20.90 -13.13
CA MET A 39 -21.96 20.44 -11.74
C MET A 39 -22.05 18.91 -11.65
N GLY A 40 -22.86 18.29 -12.52
CA GLY A 40 -22.96 16.84 -12.62
C GLY A 40 -21.62 16.20 -12.94
N LEU A 41 -20.93 16.68 -13.98
CA LEU A 41 -19.61 16.17 -14.38
C LEU A 41 -18.57 16.30 -13.26
N ILE A 42 -18.52 17.43 -12.56
CA ILE A 42 -17.57 17.63 -11.45
C ILE A 42 -17.89 16.67 -10.30
N ARG A 43 -19.17 16.52 -9.93
CA ARG A 43 -19.57 15.60 -8.85
C ARG A 43 -19.27 14.15 -9.19
N ASP A 44 -19.59 13.72 -10.41
CA ASP A 44 -19.34 12.36 -10.85
C ASP A 44 -17.83 12.05 -10.86
N ALA A 45 -17.01 13.00 -11.28
CA ALA A 45 -15.56 12.87 -11.27
C ALA A 45 -15.00 12.74 -9.85
N GLU A 46 -15.41 13.62 -8.92
CA GLU A 46 -14.98 13.57 -7.51
C GLU A 46 -15.45 12.27 -6.83
N MET A 47 -16.67 11.83 -7.09
CA MET A 47 -17.20 10.57 -6.56
C MET A 47 -16.38 9.37 -7.05
N LYS A 48 -16.06 9.31 -8.36
CA LYS A 48 -15.22 8.26 -8.91
C LYS A 48 -13.81 8.28 -8.33
N LYS A 49 -13.22 9.47 -8.15
CA LYS A 49 -11.92 9.61 -7.48
C LYS A 49 -11.96 9.01 -6.08
N ASN A 50 -12.94 9.40 -5.26
CA ASN A 50 -13.08 8.90 -3.89
C ASN A 50 -13.25 7.37 -3.85
N GLN A 51 -14.06 6.81 -4.76
CA GLN A 51 -14.21 5.35 -4.88
C GLN A 51 -12.89 4.64 -5.20
N ILE A 52 -12.08 5.20 -6.10
CA ILE A 52 -10.76 4.66 -6.44
C ILE A 52 -9.81 4.75 -5.23
N GLU A 53 -9.79 5.89 -4.53
CA GLU A 53 -8.95 6.09 -3.35
C GLU A 53 -9.31 5.11 -2.22
N ASP A 54 -10.60 4.90 -1.97
CA ASP A 54 -11.08 3.93 -0.98
C ASP A 54 -10.70 2.48 -1.35
N GLN A 55 -10.84 2.12 -2.64
CA GLN A 55 -10.41 0.81 -3.14
C GLN A 55 -8.91 0.59 -2.96
N LEU A 56 -8.08 1.58 -3.32
CA LEU A 56 -6.63 1.52 -3.17
C LEU A 56 -6.22 1.41 -1.70
N LYS A 57 -6.88 2.15 -0.82
CA LYS A 57 -6.65 2.07 0.62
C LYS A 57 -6.99 0.69 1.16
N GLY A 58 -8.12 0.12 0.75
CA GLY A 58 -8.51 -1.25 1.08
C GLY A 58 -7.49 -2.28 0.62
N GLN A 59 -7.07 -2.23 -0.64
CA GLN A 59 -6.06 -3.14 -1.21
C GLN A 59 -4.72 -3.04 -0.47
N LYS A 60 -4.27 -1.82 -0.17
CA LYS A 60 -3.03 -1.59 0.60
C LYS A 60 -3.08 -2.24 1.98
N LEU A 61 -4.21 -2.11 2.69
CA LEU A 61 -4.40 -2.72 4.00
C LEU A 61 -4.38 -4.25 3.93
N THR A 62 -5.02 -4.83 2.90
CA THR A 62 -5.01 -6.29 2.67
C THR A 62 -3.59 -6.78 2.40
N LEU A 63 -2.86 -6.14 1.49
CA LEU A 63 -1.46 -6.50 1.20
C LEU A 63 -0.58 -6.42 2.46
N GLN A 64 -0.71 -5.35 3.24
CA GLN A 64 0.03 -5.21 4.50
C GLN A 64 -0.29 -6.34 5.48
N ARG A 65 -1.57 -6.71 5.62
CA ARG A 65 -2.00 -7.81 6.48
C ARG A 65 -1.42 -9.14 6.02
N ASP A 66 -1.48 -9.45 4.72
CA ASP A 66 -0.96 -10.70 4.16
C ASP A 66 0.56 -10.82 4.35
N HIS A 67 1.30 -9.72 4.16
CA HIS A 67 2.74 -9.70 4.41
C HIS A 67 3.07 -9.91 5.89
N LEU A 68 2.36 -9.23 6.80
CA LEU A 68 2.56 -9.43 8.23
C LEU A 68 2.25 -10.86 8.67
N GLN A 69 1.20 -11.49 8.11
CA GLN A 69 0.90 -12.90 8.37
C GLN A 69 2.00 -13.84 7.89
N LYS A 70 2.57 -13.59 6.70
CA LYS A 70 3.71 -14.38 6.20
C LYS A 70 4.95 -14.23 7.08
N ILE A 71 5.24 -13.01 7.54
CA ILE A 71 6.35 -12.74 8.47
C ILE A 71 6.12 -13.47 9.79
N ASP A 72 4.93 -13.34 10.38
CA ASP A 72 4.58 -14.02 11.63
C ASP A 72 4.66 -15.55 11.50
N PHE A 73 4.17 -16.11 10.39
CA PHE A 73 4.29 -17.53 10.08
C PHE A 73 5.74 -17.98 10.01
N PHE A 74 6.60 -17.23 9.30
CA PHE A 74 8.02 -17.52 9.19
C PHE A 74 8.68 -17.58 10.58
N PHE A 75 8.45 -16.57 11.43
CA PHE A 75 9.06 -16.53 12.77
C PHE A 75 8.53 -17.61 13.71
N LYS A 76 7.25 -18.00 13.59
CA LYS A 76 6.65 -19.03 14.45
C LYS A 76 7.03 -20.45 14.06
N HIS A 77 7.17 -20.73 12.76
CA HIS A 77 7.26 -22.10 12.27
C HIS A 77 8.57 -22.40 11.55
N THR A 78 9.04 -21.50 10.69
CA THR A 78 10.22 -21.74 9.85
C THR A 78 11.52 -21.39 10.57
N PHE A 79 11.55 -20.25 11.25
CA PHE A 79 12.75 -19.75 11.93
C PHE A 79 13.27 -20.68 13.04
N PRO A 80 12.43 -21.27 13.92
CA PRO A 80 12.91 -22.19 14.94
C PRO A 80 13.45 -23.51 14.37
N GLN A 81 12.99 -23.91 13.18
CA GLN A 81 13.55 -25.07 12.49
C GLN A 81 14.91 -24.72 11.90
N LEU A 82 15.04 -23.59 11.21
CA LEU A 82 16.32 -23.11 10.71
C LEU A 82 17.36 -22.97 11.83
N LEU A 83 17.00 -22.38 12.98
CA LEU A 83 17.88 -22.31 14.15
C LEU A 83 18.35 -23.68 14.61
N ARG A 84 17.44 -24.65 14.70
CA ARG A 84 17.79 -26.03 15.08
C ARG A 84 18.70 -26.70 14.06
N ASP A 85 18.45 -26.49 12.77
CA ASP A 85 19.27 -27.07 11.70
C ASP A 85 20.69 -26.49 11.73
N PHE A 86 20.84 -25.18 11.98
CA PHE A 86 22.15 -24.54 12.19
C PHE A 86 22.87 -25.09 13.43
N GLU A 87 22.20 -25.17 14.58
CA GLU A 87 22.79 -25.72 15.81
C GLU A 87 23.21 -27.19 15.65
N GLN A 88 22.46 -27.98 14.86
CA GLN A 88 22.81 -29.36 14.57
C GLN A 88 24.01 -29.49 13.62
N GLN A 89 24.14 -28.59 12.65
CA GLN A 89 25.33 -28.53 11.79
C GLN A 89 26.58 -28.21 12.59
N ASP A 90 26.54 -27.22 13.47
CA ASP A 90 27.69 -26.87 14.32
C ASP A 90 28.12 -28.06 15.20
N LYS A 91 27.15 -28.74 15.82
CA LYS A 91 27.42 -29.95 16.62
C LYS A 91 28.00 -31.11 15.79
N ALA A 92 27.56 -31.28 14.55
CA ALA A 92 28.07 -32.32 13.67
C ALA A 92 29.52 -32.03 13.23
N VAL A 93 29.85 -30.76 13.00
CA VAL A 93 31.23 -30.32 12.69
C VAL A 93 32.13 -30.50 13.91
N GLU A 94 31.68 -30.11 15.11
CA GLU A 94 32.43 -30.31 16.36
C GLU A 94 32.67 -31.80 16.65
N ALA A 95 31.66 -32.66 16.49
CA ALA A 95 31.80 -34.10 16.68
C ALA A 95 32.81 -34.72 15.71
N SER A 96 32.77 -34.33 14.43
CA SER A 96 33.73 -34.79 13.42
C SER A 96 35.18 -34.39 13.74
N GLN A 97 35.39 -33.20 14.29
CA GLN A 97 36.72 -32.74 14.71
C GLN A 97 37.22 -33.52 15.93
N LEU A 98 36.32 -33.84 16.86
CA LEU A 98 36.63 -34.62 18.06
C LEU A 98 36.99 -36.07 17.72
N ASP A 99 36.24 -36.70 16.82
CA ASP A 99 36.54 -38.05 16.31
C ASP A 99 37.89 -38.09 15.59
N SER A 100 38.22 -37.04 14.82
CA SER A 100 39.52 -36.92 14.15
C SER A 100 40.67 -36.78 15.15
N LEU A 101 40.48 -36.05 16.25
CA LEU A 101 41.46 -35.91 17.33
C LEU A 101 41.66 -37.21 18.12
N ILE A 102 40.58 -37.94 18.40
CA ILE A 102 40.65 -39.25 19.06
C ILE A 102 41.41 -40.24 18.17
N ALA A 103 41.09 -40.31 16.87
CA ALA A 103 41.80 -41.19 15.94
C ALA A 103 43.30 -40.86 15.83
N GLN A 104 43.67 -39.58 15.95
CA GLN A 104 45.08 -39.18 16.00
C GLN A 104 45.78 -39.59 17.30
N LEU A 105 45.06 -39.59 18.43
CA LEU A 105 45.59 -40.03 19.72
C LEU A 105 45.73 -41.55 19.84
N GLU A 106 44.85 -42.33 19.21
CA GLU A 106 44.91 -43.81 19.20
C GLU A 106 46.03 -44.37 18.32
N HIS A 107 46.57 -43.56 17.40
CA HIS A 107 47.66 -43.93 16.49
C HIS A 107 49.07 -43.59 17.03
N ILE A 108 49.17 -43.13 18.28
CA ILE A 108 50.42 -42.83 19.02
C ILE A 108 50.62 -43.90 20.09
#